data_AF-A0A961QSZ7-F1
#
_entry.id   AF-A0A961QSZ7-F1
#
_cell.length_a   1.000
_cell.length_b   1.000
_cell.length_c   1.000
_cell.angle_alpha   90.00
_cell.angle_beta   90.00
_cell.angle_gamma   90.00
#
_symmetry.space_group_name_H-M   'P 1'
#
loop_
_entity.id
_entity.type
_entity.pdbx_description
1 polymer ?
#
loop_
_entity_poly.entity_id
_entity_poly.type
_entity_poly.pdbx_seq_one_letter_code
_entity_poly.pdbx_strand_id
1 'polypeptide(L)'
;VASGWGFGAWQLSRPLAPRDPPVIVRIVQPDAEQQAKWVPEKQMEFYRRLLAETAAPGDPPPDVAIWPETAVPFVLGYSDDRLPEIAAAGPQARTILGIRRLDARDGREDWFNSLVVLDPAGIPRAVYDKHHLVPFGEYIPLAGAIAHLGIPALTT
;
A
#
# COMPACT_ATOMS: atom_id res chain seq x y z
N VAL A 1 22.57 31.31 0.57
CA VAL A 1 21.20 30.91 0.18
C VAL A 1 21.09 30.70 -1.33
N ALA A 2 21.32 31.72 -2.17
CA ALA A 2 21.23 31.58 -3.64
C ALA A 2 22.12 30.47 -4.25
N SER A 3 23.35 30.30 -3.73
CA SER A 3 24.25 29.21 -4.11
C SER A 3 23.74 27.82 -3.73
N GLY A 4 22.97 27.70 -2.64
CA GLY A 4 22.32 26.45 -2.26
C GLY A 4 21.16 26.08 -3.18
N TRP A 5 20.35 27.06 -3.60
CA TRP A 5 19.30 26.87 -4.61
C TRP A 5 19.86 26.51 -5.97
N GLY A 6 20.94 27.19 -6.40
CA GLY A 6 21.64 26.88 -7.65
C GLY A 6 22.24 25.47 -7.65
N PHE A 7 22.89 25.08 -6.55
CA PHE A 7 23.41 23.71 -6.38
C PHE A 7 22.28 22.67 -6.36
N GLY A 8 21.18 22.94 -5.66
CA GLY A 8 20.02 22.05 -5.63
C GLY A 8 19.37 21.86 -6.99
N ALA A 9 19.15 22.95 -7.74
CA ALA A 9 18.62 22.90 -9.10
C ALA A 9 19.56 22.15 -10.05
N TRP A 10 20.87 22.40 -9.96
CA TRP A 10 21.87 21.65 -10.72
C TRP A 10 21.84 20.16 -10.37
N GLN A 11 21.81 19.80 -9.09
CA GLN A 11 21.77 18.41 -8.65
C GLN A 11 20.50 17.69 -9.11
N LEU A 12 19.33 18.34 -9.04
CA LEU A 12 18.05 17.80 -9.53
C LEU A 12 17.99 17.71 -11.06
N SER A 13 18.75 18.55 -11.77
CA SER A 13 18.84 18.48 -13.24
C SER A 13 19.71 17.32 -13.74
N ARG A 14 20.51 16.71 -12.86
CA ARG A 14 21.35 15.55 -13.24
C ARG A 14 20.49 14.28 -13.26
N PRO A 15 20.66 13.42 -14.27
CA PRO A 15 20.04 12.10 -14.25
C PRO A 15 20.54 11.35 -13.02
N LEU A 16 19.65 10.61 -12.36
CA LEU A 16 20.04 9.66 -11.33
C LEU A 16 21.01 8.65 -11.98
N ALA A 17 22.18 8.49 -11.36
CA ALA A 17 23.11 7.47 -11.79
C ALA A 17 22.39 6.10 -11.78
N PRO A 18 22.42 5.35 -12.90
CA PRO A 18 21.86 4.00 -12.92
C PRO A 18 22.50 3.16 -11.81
N ARG A 19 21.69 2.35 -11.13
CA ARG A 19 22.23 1.33 -10.23
C ARG A 19 22.86 0.19 -11.04
N ASP A 20 24.01 -0.30 -10.58
CA ASP A 20 24.68 -1.48 -11.11
C ASP A 20 25.02 -2.43 -9.94
N PRO A 21 24.39 -3.63 -9.85
CA PRO A 21 23.34 -4.12 -10.74
C PRO A 21 22.02 -3.33 -10.61
N PRO A 22 21.16 -3.33 -11.65
CA PRO A 22 19.83 -2.71 -11.56
C PRO A 22 18.96 -3.43 -10.53
N VAL A 23 18.03 -2.70 -9.92
CA VAL A 23 17.00 -3.30 -9.06
C VAL A 23 15.80 -3.65 -9.93
N ILE A 24 15.41 -4.91 -9.93
CA ILE A 24 14.30 -5.43 -10.71
C ILE A 24 13.03 -5.40 -9.86
N VAL A 25 12.09 -4.53 -10.23
CA VAL A 25 10.83 -4.34 -9.50
C VAL A 25 9.70 -5.05 -10.23
N ARG A 26 8.96 -5.91 -9.52
CA ARG A 26 7.70 -6.47 -10.01
C ARG A 26 6.53 -5.65 -9.46
N ILE A 27 5.71 -5.10 -10.35
CA ILE A 27 4.43 -4.48 -10.00
C ILE A 27 3.33 -5.51 -10.27
N VAL A 28 2.57 -5.86 -9.25
CA VAL A 28 1.53 -6.89 -9.34
C VAL A 28 0.17 -6.20 -9.44
N GLN A 29 -0.64 -6.56 -10.43
CA GLN A 29 -2.00 -6.02 -10.59
C GLN A 29 -3.00 -7.17 -10.70
N PRO A 30 -3.94 -7.32 -9.75
CA PRO A 30 -4.89 -8.43 -9.76
C PRO A 30 -6.01 -8.28 -10.80
N ASP A 31 -6.03 -7.17 -11.54
CA ASP A 31 -7.05 -6.85 -12.57
C ASP A 31 -8.48 -7.08 -12.04
N ALA A 32 -8.74 -6.49 -10.87
CA ALA A 32 -10.02 -6.56 -10.18
C ALA A 32 -10.95 -5.46 -10.69
N GLU A 33 -12.01 -5.84 -11.41
CA GLU A 33 -13.07 -4.90 -11.81
C GLU A 33 -13.60 -4.13 -10.59
N GLN A 34 -13.80 -2.82 -10.72
CA GLN A 34 -14.14 -1.98 -9.57
C GLN A 34 -15.45 -2.40 -8.87
N GLN A 35 -16.42 -2.92 -9.62
CA GLN A 35 -17.70 -3.42 -9.10
C GLN A 35 -17.54 -4.74 -8.33
N ALA A 36 -16.48 -5.49 -8.61
CA ALA A 36 -16.20 -6.80 -8.05
C ALA A 36 -15.36 -6.76 -6.77
N LYS A 37 -14.65 -5.65 -6.49
CA LYS A 37 -13.74 -5.52 -5.33
C LYS A 37 -14.41 -5.70 -3.96
N TRP A 38 -15.71 -5.42 -3.87
CA TRP A 38 -16.47 -5.47 -2.62
C TRP A 38 -17.29 -6.76 -2.45
N VAL A 39 -17.19 -7.70 -3.40
CA VAL A 39 -17.84 -9.01 -3.33
C VAL A 39 -16.93 -9.94 -2.51
N PRO A 40 -17.33 -10.39 -1.30
CA PRO A 40 -16.47 -11.17 -0.40
C PRO A 40 -15.86 -12.41 -1.07
N GLU A 41 -16.62 -13.08 -1.93
CA GLU A 41 -16.19 -14.28 -2.66
C GLU A 41 -15.05 -13.97 -3.64
N LYS A 42 -15.03 -12.77 -4.23
CA LYS A 42 -14.01 -12.33 -5.19
C LYS A 42 -12.75 -11.80 -4.53
N GLN A 43 -12.84 -11.32 -3.29
CA GLN A 43 -11.68 -10.81 -2.56
C GLN A 43 -10.60 -11.87 -2.35
N MET A 44 -11.00 -13.11 -2.04
CA MET A 44 -10.05 -14.21 -1.87
C MET A 44 -9.48 -14.69 -3.22
N GLU A 45 -10.25 -14.59 -4.30
CA GLU A 45 -9.77 -14.84 -5.66
C GLU A 45 -8.66 -13.86 -6.04
N PHE A 46 -8.88 -12.55 -5.83
CA PHE A 46 -7.87 -11.52 -6.09
C PHE A 46 -6.63 -11.69 -5.21
N TYR A 47 -6.81 -12.05 -3.94
CA TYR A 47 -5.69 -12.35 -3.04
C TYR A 47 -4.83 -13.52 -3.55
N ARG A 48 -5.46 -14.62 -3.96
CA ARG A 48 -4.74 -15.77 -4.54
C ARG A 48 -4.04 -15.41 -5.85
N ARG A 49 -4.67 -14.59 -6.69
CA ARG A 49 -4.04 -14.08 -7.92
C ARG A 49 -2.82 -13.23 -7.60
N LEU A 50 -2.90 -12.32 -6.63
CA LEU A 50 -1.75 -11.53 -6.16
C LEU A 50 -0.58 -12.43 -5.75
N LEU A 51 -0.84 -13.47 -4.94
CA LEU A 51 0.20 -14.43 -4.54
C LEU A 51 0.81 -15.16 -5.75
N ALA A 52 -0.03 -15.67 -6.65
CA ALA A 52 0.43 -16.42 -7.81
C ALA A 52 1.30 -15.57 -8.75
N GLU A 53 0.86 -14.35 -9.08
CA GLU A 53 1.60 -13.41 -9.92
C GLU A 53 2.90 -12.93 -9.24
N THR A 54 2.89 -12.84 -7.91
CA THR A 54 4.09 -12.51 -7.13
C THR A 54 5.13 -13.63 -7.21
N ALA A 55 4.70 -14.88 -7.10
CA ALA A 55 5.58 -16.06 -7.13
C ALA A 55 6.02 -16.48 -8.53
N ALA A 56 5.40 -15.94 -9.59
CA ALA A 56 5.73 -16.30 -10.97
C ALA A 56 7.23 -16.07 -11.27
N PRO A 57 7.90 -16.90 -12.08
CA PRO A 57 9.28 -16.64 -12.48
C PRO A 57 9.40 -15.32 -13.24
N GLY A 58 10.54 -14.64 -13.11
CA GLY A 58 10.90 -13.47 -13.90
C GLY A 58 12.29 -13.65 -14.49
N ASP A 59 12.55 -13.02 -15.63
CA ASP A 59 13.87 -13.01 -16.25
C ASP A 59 14.25 -11.56 -16.64
N PRO A 60 15.15 -10.91 -15.88
CA PRO A 60 15.82 -11.39 -14.67
C PRO A 60 14.84 -11.59 -13.48
N PRO A 61 15.21 -12.41 -12.47
CA PRO A 61 14.41 -12.56 -11.26
C PRO A 61 14.18 -11.20 -10.57
N PRO A 62 12.96 -10.90 -10.11
CA PRO A 62 12.72 -9.65 -9.40
C PRO A 62 13.43 -9.65 -8.04
N ASP A 63 13.75 -8.46 -7.54
CA ASP A 63 14.31 -8.22 -6.20
C ASP A 63 13.24 -7.83 -5.18
N VAL A 64 12.11 -7.28 -5.66
CA VAL A 64 10.99 -6.82 -4.83
C VAL A 64 9.68 -6.90 -5.62
N ALA A 65 8.60 -7.25 -4.94
CA ALA A 65 7.24 -7.14 -5.45
C ALA A 65 6.48 -6.00 -4.80
N ILE A 66 5.65 -5.29 -5.57
CA ILE A 66 4.80 -4.20 -5.12
C ILE A 66 3.34 -4.52 -5.45
N TRP A 67 2.49 -4.57 -4.42
CA TRP A 67 1.05 -4.76 -4.53
C TRP A 67 0.32 -3.41 -4.47
N PRO A 68 -0.87 -3.32 -5.07
CA PRO A 68 -1.62 -2.05 -5.16
C PRO A 68 -2.20 -1.63 -3.80
N GLU A 69 -2.88 -0.49 -3.80
CA GLU A 69 -3.64 0.03 -2.66
C GLU A 69 -4.74 -0.94 -2.22
N THR A 70 -4.87 -1.16 -0.90
CA THR A 70 -5.88 -2.06 -0.31
C THR A 70 -5.92 -3.43 -1.02
N ALA A 71 -4.74 -4.03 -1.22
CA ALA A 71 -4.58 -5.27 -1.99
C ALA A 71 -5.13 -6.51 -1.27
N VAL A 72 -5.28 -6.44 0.06
CA VAL A 72 -5.68 -7.59 0.88
C VAL A 72 -7.02 -7.34 1.57
N PRO A 73 -7.82 -8.39 1.83
CA PRO A 73 -9.12 -8.28 2.49
C PRO A 73 -9.04 -8.22 4.02
N PHE A 74 -7.84 -8.20 4.59
CA PHE A 74 -7.59 -8.20 6.02
C PHE A 74 -6.89 -6.90 6.46
N VAL A 75 -6.76 -6.71 7.76
CA VAL A 75 -6.38 -5.43 8.36
C VAL A 75 -5.12 -5.62 9.21
N LEU A 76 -4.08 -4.83 8.93
CA LEU A 76 -2.87 -4.80 9.75
C LEU A 76 -3.20 -4.29 11.16
N GLY A 77 -2.74 -5.00 12.19
CA GLY A 77 -3.03 -4.73 13.59
C GLY A 77 -4.26 -5.47 14.12
N TYR A 78 -4.98 -6.18 13.25
CA TYR A 78 -6.11 -7.03 13.62
C TYR A 78 -5.92 -8.48 13.16
N SER A 79 -5.46 -8.69 11.92
CA SER A 79 -5.25 -10.01 11.32
C SER A 79 -3.94 -10.08 10.54
N ASP A 80 -2.85 -10.25 11.31
CA ASP A 80 -1.47 -10.26 10.80
C ASP A 80 -0.97 -11.67 10.43
N ASP A 81 -1.78 -12.70 10.68
CA ASP A 81 -1.46 -14.13 10.50
C ASP A 81 -1.12 -14.51 9.05
N ARG A 82 -1.54 -13.68 8.09
CA ARG A 82 -1.33 -13.91 6.65
C ARG A 82 -0.12 -13.18 6.07
N LEU A 83 0.51 -12.28 6.81
CA LEU A 83 1.69 -11.55 6.31
C LEU A 83 2.88 -12.48 5.96
N PRO A 84 3.16 -13.56 6.72
CA PRO A 84 4.20 -14.52 6.36
C PRO A 84 3.94 -15.22 5.02
N GLU A 85 2.69 -15.47 4.63
CA GLU A 85 2.34 -16.05 3.34
C GLU A 85 2.71 -15.11 2.18
N ILE A 86 2.44 -13.80 2.35
CA ILE A 86 2.79 -12.76 1.37
C ILE A 86 4.30 -12.61 1.23
N ALA A 87 5.03 -12.65 2.35
CA ALA A 87 6.49 -12.62 2.33
C ALA A 87 7.05 -13.86 1.63
N ALA A 88 6.53 -15.05 1.91
CA ALA A 88 6.97 -16.29 1.27
C ALA A 88 6.74 -16.30 -0.26
N ALA A 89 5.69 -15.65 -0.75
CA ALA A 89 5.44 -15.51 -2.18
C ALA A 89 6.38 -14.49 -2.86
N GLY A 90 6.93 -13.53 -2.09
CA GLY A 90 7.75 -12.43 -2.59
C GLY A 90 9.13 -12.87 -3.12
N PRO A 91 9.67 -12.18 -4.13
CA PRO A 91 11.06 -12.38 -4.54
C PRO A 91 12.03 -12.07 -3.40
N GLN A 92 12.94 -13.00 -3.11
CA GLN A 92 13.85 -12.90 -1.95
C GLN A 92 13.11 -12.59 -0.63
N ALA A 93 11.82 -12.96 -0.58
CA ALA A 93 10.86 -12.64 0.45
C ALA A 93 10.74 -11.14 0.80
N ARG A 94 10.75 -10.29 -0.23
CA ARG A 94 10.54 -8.84 -0.12
C ARG A 94 9.29 -8.42 -0.87
N THR A 95 8.28 -8.01 -0.11
CA THR A 95 7.01 -7.52 -0.66
C THR A 95 6.64 -6.20 -0.01
N ILE A 96 6.23 -5.24 -0.83
CA ILE A 96 5.62 -3.98 -0.42
C ILE A 96 4.14 -4.07 -0.78
N LEU A 97 3.24 -3.80 0.16
CA LEU A 97 1.80 -3.90 -0.09
C LEU A 97 1.01 -2.72 0.46
N GLY A 98 -0.03 -2.32 -0.28
CA GLY A 98 -1.09 -1.47 0.23
C GLY A 98 -2.08 -2.28 1.06
N ILE A 99 -2.37 -1.82 2.28
CA ILE A 99 -3.18 -2.53 3.27
C ILE A 99 -3.91 -1.52 4.16
N ARG A 100 -5.10 -1.88 4.66
CA ARG A 100 -5.75 -1.11 5.72
C ARG A 100 -5.09 -1.41 7.05
N ARG A 101 -4.76 -0.39 7.84
CA ARG A 101 -4.19 -0.52 9.18
C ARG A 101 -5.17 -0.01 10.22
N LEU A 102 -5.29 -0.75 11.32
CA LEU A 102 -5.99 -0.33 12.51
C LEU A 102 -4.97 -0.04 13.62
N ASP A 103 -5.03 1.14 14.21
CA ASP A 103 -4.27 1.51 15.39
C ASP A 103 -5.23 1.71 16.56
N ALA A 104 -5.31 0.72 17.44
CA ALA A 104 -6.13 0.79 18.64
C ALA A 104 -5.29 1.27 19.83
N ARG A 105 -5.50 2.51 20.26
CA ARG A 105 -4.80 3.11 21.43
C ARG A 105 -5.80 3.81 22.34
N ASP A 106 -5.67 3.58 23.64
CA ASP A 106 -6.46 4.26 24.68
C ASP A 106 -7.99 4.19 24.46
N GLY A 107 -8.47 3.07 23.91
CA GLY A 107 -9.89 2.86 23.59
C GLY A 107 -10.38 3.58 22.33
N ARG A 108 -9.50 4.22 21.56
CA ARG A 108 -9.79 4.79 20.24
C ARG A 108 -9.22 3.90 19.13
N GLU A 109 -10.00 3.75 18.06
CA GLU A 109 -9.60 3.05 16.84
C GLU A 109 -9.34 4.06 15.72
N ASP A 110 -8.08 4.17 15.31
CA ASP A 110 -7.68 5.00 14.17
C ASP A 110 -7.44 4.11 12.95
N TRP A 111 -8.13 4.40 11.85
CA TRP A 111 -8.06 3.65 10.59
C TRP A 111 -7.20 4.37 9.56
N PHE A 112 -6.28 3.64 8.94
CA PHE A 112 -5.37 4.17 7.93
C PHE A 112 -5.41 3.33 6.66
N ASN A 113 -5.17 4.01 5.55
CA ASN A 113 -4.74 3.39 4.31
C ASN A 113 -3.21 3.47 4.27
N SER A 114 -2.57 2.32 4.29
CA SER A 114 -1.14 2.23 4.57
C SER A 114 -0.40 1.47 3.47
N LEU A 115 0.86 1.83 3.28
CA LEU A 115 1.83 1.07 2.50
C LEU A 115 2.83 0.43 3.48
N VAL A 116 3.03 -0.87 3.38
CA VAL A 116 3.85 -1.64 4.32
C VAL A 116 4.97 -2.35 3.58
N VAL A 117 6.17 -2.34 4.15
CA VAL A 117 7.32 -3.12 3.68
C VAL A 117 7.49 -4.32 4.59
N LEU A 118 7.34 -5.53 4.04
CA LEU A 118 7.56 -6.78 4.76
C LEU A 118 9.02 -7.24 4.62
N ASP A 119 9.55 -7.80 5.70
CA ASP A 119 10.78 -8.59 5.65
C ASP A 119 10.51 -10.07 5.27
N PRO A 120 11.57 -10.89 5.12
CA PRO A 120 11.42 -12.30 4.79
C PRO A 120 10.59 -13.16 5.74
N ALA A 121 10.39 -12.72 6.98
CA ALA A 121 9.56 -13.41 7.96
C ALA A 121 8.09 -12.94 7.94
N GLY A 122 7.75 -11.98 7.08
CA GLY A 122 6.43 -11.35 7.06
C GLY A 122 6.24 -10.26 8.10
N ILE A 123 7.32 -9.74 8.68
CA ILE A 123 7.25 -8.69 9.69
C ILE A 123 7.31 -7.31 9.03
N PRO A 124 6.36 -6.40 9.32
CA PRO A 124 6.44 -5.01 8.89
C PRO A 124 7.72 -4.31 9.38
N ARG A 125 8.56 -3.83 8.45
CA ARG A 125 9.79 -3.06 8.77
C ARG A 125 9.62 -1.56 8.59
N ALA A 126 8.71 -1.17 7.71
CA ALA A 126 8.35 0.22 7.48
C ALA A 126 6.85 0.29 7.15
N VAL A 127 6.21 1.34 7.65
CA VAL A 127 4.80 1.65 7.42
C VAL A 127 4.70 3.11 7.03
N TYR A 128 3.99 3.40 5.95
CA TYR A 128 3.61 4.73 5.53
C TYR A 128 2.10 4.84 5.57
N ASP A 129 1.56 5.76 6.35
CA ASP A 129 0.13 6.04 6.41
C ASP A 129 -0.20 7.21 5.45
N LYS A 130 -1.24 7.06 4.63
CA LYS A 130 -1.65 8.07 3.63
C LYS A 130 -2.01 9.38 4.32
N HIS A 131 -1.25 10.45 4.02
CA HIS A 131 -1.45 11.77 4.65
C HIS A 131 -2.48 12.65 3.94
N HIS A 132 -2.50 12.65 2.60
CA HIS A 132 -3.45 13.45 1.81
C HIS A 132 -4.63 12.58 1.41
N LEU A 133 -5.72 12.73 2.15
CA LEU A 133 -6.97 12.02 1.90
C LEU A 133 -7.77 12.71 0.79
N VAL A 134 -8.48 11.91 0.00
CA VAL A 134 -9.35 12.45 -1.06
C VAL A 134 -10.63 13.00 -0.42
N PRO A 135 -10.94 14.30 -0.58
CA PRO A 135 -12.19 14.87 -0.09
C PRO A 135 -13.40 14.15 -0.69
N PHE A 136 -14.43 13.90 0.13
CA PHE A 136 -15.67 13.19 -0.20
C PHE A 136 -15.54 11.71 -0.56
N GLY A 137 -14.33 11.23 -0.85
CA GLY A 137 -14.04 9.79 -1.03
C GLY A 137 -13.64 9.13 0.29
N GLU A 138 -12.69 9.74 1.00
CA GLU A 138 -12.09 9.17 2.22
C GLU A 138 -12.48 9.91 3.50
N TYR A 139 -12.91 11.17 3.39
CA TYR A 139 -13.44 11.95 4.51
C TYR A 139 -14.44 13.00 4.03
N ILE A 140 -15.21 13.57 4.96
CA ILE A 140 -16.16 14.66 4.67
C ILE A 140 -15.56 15.99 5.16
N PRO A 141 -15.20 16.91 4.25
CA PRO A 141 -14.77 18.25 4.64
C PRO A 141 -15.87 18.97 5.42
N LEU A 142 -15.51 19.73 6.46
CA LEU A 142 -16.47 20.46 7.28
C LEU A 142 -17.62 19.57 7.80
N ALA A 143 -17.33 18.31 8.14
CA ALA A 143 -18.35 17.33 8.59
C ALA A 143 -19.31 17.89 9.64
N GLY A 144 -18.81 18.71 10.57
CA GLY A 144 -19.64 19.44 11.53
C GLY A 144 -20.72 20.30 10.84
N ALA A 145 -20.36 21.17 9.90
CA ALA A 145 -21.33 22.02 9.19
C ALA A 145 -22.25 21.23 8.25
N ILE A 146 -21.73 20.20 7.57
CA ILE A 146 -22.50 19.35 6.66
C ILE A 146 -23.54 18.51 7.41
N ALA A 147 -23.21 18.02 8.61
CA ALA A 147 -24.15 17.30 9.47
C ALA A 147 -25.35 18.16 9.88
N HIS A 148 -25.14 19.48 10.09
CA HIS A 148 -26.24 20.42 10.39
C HIS A 148 -27.17 20.64 9.19
N LEU A 149 -26.75 20.29 7.97
CA LEU A 149 -27.55 20.36 6.75
C LEU A 149 -28.27 19.03 6.45
N GLY A 150 -28.18 18.03 7.35
CA GLY A 150 -28.90 16.75 7.22
C GLY A 150 -28.28 15.79 6.21
N ILE A 151 -27.04 16.02 5.77
CA ILE A 151 -26.30 15.10 4.90
C ILE A 151 -25.45 14.21 5.81
N PRO A 152 -25.75 12.90 5.96
CA PRO A 152 -24.95 12.01 6.78
C PRO A 152 -23.54 11.84 6.18
N ALA A 153 -22.54 11.68 7.05
CA ALA A 153 -21.19 11.35 6.60
C ALA A 153 -21.20 9.98 5.90
N LEU A 154 -20.54 9.87 4.74
CA LEU A 154 -20.51 8.65 3.93
C LEU A 154 -19.57 7.56 4.47
N THR A 155 -18.96 7.78 5.64
CA THR A 155 -18.01 6.86 6.26
C THR A 155 -18.26 6.76 7.77
N THR A 156 -18.61 5.56 8.22
CA THR A 156 -18.42 5.05 9.59
C THR A 156 -17.37 3.95 9.52
#